data_AF-A0A7X7ARJ8-F1
#
_entry.id   AF-A0A7X7ARJ8-F1
#
_cell.length_a   1.000
_cell.length_b   1.000
_cell.length_c   1.000
_cell.angle_alpha   90.00
_cell.angle_beta   90.00
_cell.angle_gamma   90.00
#
_symmetry.space_group_name_H-M   'P 1'
#
loop_
_entity.id
_entity.type
_entity.pdbx_description
1 polymer ?
#
loop_
_entity_poly.entity_id
_entity_poly.type
_entity_poly.pdbx_seq_one_letter_code
_entity_poly.pdbx_strand_id
1 'polypeptide(L)'
;IKEPSWLSKQVKWLLPVSIVLLVFVTTGFNLDGLMRLSGWLLIAAGASALGALICLAHPITILVSFLAAPISTLSPVLAVGWFAGLSEAYFRKATVADFNNINDDSKSIRKALKNNILRTLLIMLMTSLFSSIVTILFSFDVVRQFIIQLFA
;
A
#
# COMPACT_ATOMS: atom_id res chain seq x y z
N ILE A 1 -28.32 14.36 -12.61
CA ILE A 1 -27.01 13.85 -12.13
C ILE A 1 -26.21 15.08 -11.70
N LYS A 2 -26.08 15.32 -10.39
CA LYS A 2 -25.57 16.59 -9.84
C LYS A 2 -24.05 16.58 -9.95
N GLU A 3 -23.49 17.53 -10.69
CA GLU A 3 -22.05 17.59 -10.95
C GLU A 3 -21.26 17.71 -9.64
N PRO A 4 -20.14 16.98 -9.48
CA PRO A 4 -19.34 17.04 -8.26
C PRO A 4 -18.74 18.44 -8.13
N SER A 5 -19.08 19.14 -7.05
CA SER A 5 -18.55 20.47 -6.74
C SER A 5 -17.02 20.39 -6.59
N TRP A 6 -16.32 21.47 -6.95
CA TRP A 6 -14.86 21.61 -6.83
C TRP A 6 -14.33 21.29 -5.40
N LEU A 7 -15.15 21.54 -4.37
CA LEU A 7 -14.90 21.15 -2.98
C LEU A 7 -14.80 19.63 -2.77
N SER A 8 -15.57 18.81 -3.49
CA SER A 8 -15.49 17.35 -3.41
C SER A 8 -14.21 16.78 -4.04
N LYS A 9 -13.59 17.49 -4.99
CA LYS A 9 -12.26 17.17 -5.53
C LYS A 9 -11.15 17.54 -4.55
N GLN A 10 -11.32 18.65 -3.82
CA GLN A 10 -10.33 19.10 -2.84
C GLN A 10 -10.35 18.26 -1.56
N VAL A 11 -11.51 17.85 -1.03
CA VAL A 11 -11.60 16.96 0.15
C VAL A 11 -10.88 15.62 -0.05
N LYS A 12 -10.87 15.09 -1.29
CA LYS A 12 -10.11 13.88 -1.63
C LYS A 12 -8.59 14.06 -1.53
N TRP A 13 -8.09 15.28 -1.70
CA TRP A 13 -6.67 15.62 -1.56
C TRP A 13 -6.33 16.22 -0.19
N LEU A 14 -7.32 16.76 0.52
CA LEU A 14 -7.14 17.41 1.82
C LEU A 14 -6.70 16.41 2.89
N LEU A 15 -7.23 15.18 2.83
CA LEU A 15 -6.91 14.10 3.76
C LEU A 15 -5.46 13.58 3.59
N PRO A 16 -4.96 13.27 2.38
CA PRO A 16 -3.56 12.93 2.21
C PRO A 16 -2.60 14.10 2.44
N VAL A 17 -2.98 15.33 2.02
CA VAL A 17 -2.15 16.52 2.28
C VAL A 17 -2.05 16.79 3.78
N SER A 18 -3.11 16.59 4.58
CA SER A 18 -3.03 16.78 6.03
C SER A 18 -2.12 15.74 6.70
N ILE A 19 -2.09 14.49 6.22
CA ILE A 19 -1.18 13.46 6.73
C ILE A 19 0.27 13.82 6.38
N VAL A 20 0.53 14.22 5.13
CA VAL A 20 1.86 14.67 4.70
C VAL A 20 2.31 15.89 5.50
N LEU A 21 1.42 16.87 5.71
CA LEU A 21 1.70 18.07 6.50
C LEU A 21 1.95 17.74 7.98
N LEU A 22 1.18 16.83 8.58
CA LEU A 22 1.38 16.36 9.95
C LEU A 22 2.71 15.65 10.11
N VAL A 23 3.09 14.79 9.16
CA VAL A 23 4.41 14.15 9.13
C VAL A 23 5.49 15.23 8.98
N PHE A 24 5.34 16.18 8.06
CA PHE A 24 6.32 17.25 7.86
C PHE A 24 6.53 18.10 9.13
N VAL A 25 5.43 18.43 9.83
CA VAL A 25 5.43 19.25 11.05
C VAL A 25 5.97 18.48 12.27
N THR A 26 5.60 17.20 12.43
CA THR A 26 6.08 16.37 13.56
C THR A 26 7.53 15.90 13.41
N THR A 27 8.00 15.76 12.17
CA THR A 27 9.34 15.25 11.88
C THR A 27 10.39 16.35 12.00
N GLY A 28 10.11 17.55 11.48
CA GLY A 28 11.11 18.63 11.36
C GLY A 28 12.36 18.19 10.57
N PHE A 29 13.23 19.12 10.18
CA PHE A 29 14.54 18.79 9.60
C PHE A 29 15.54 18.28 10.66
N ASN A 30 15.07 17.55 11.66
CA ASN A 30 15.89 17.02 12.75
C ASN A 30 16.31 15.57 12.45
N LEU A 31 17.50 15.18 12.91
CA LEU A 31 18.07 13.84 12.69
C LEU A 31 17.11 12.72 13.16
N ASP A 32 16.46 12.91 14.32
CA ASP A 32 15.52 11.95 14.92
C ASP A 32 14.28 11.71 14.04
N GLY A 33 13.85 12.75 13.33
CA GLY A 33 12.73 12.69 12.42
C GLY A 33 13.06 11.83 11.18
N LEU A 34 14.24 12.03 10.60
CA LEU A 34 14.73 11.22 9.47
C LEU A 34 14.92 9.74 9.85
N MET A 35 15.38 9.46 11.08
CA MET A 35 15.50 8.08 11.58
C MET A 35 14.13 7.41 11.75
N ARG A 36 13.11 8.14 12.22
CA ARG A 36 11.74 7.62 12.35
C ARG A 36 11.07 7.38 11.00
N LEU A 37 11.22 8.32 10.07
CA LEU A 37 10.70 8.16 8.70
C LEU A 37 11.31 6.96 8.00
N SER A 38 12.63 6.79 8.07
CA SER A 38 13.31 5.65 7.44
C SER A 38 12.93 4.33 8.11
N GLY A 39 12.79 4.28 9.43
CA GLY A 39 12.28 3.10 10.15
C GLY A 39 10.86 2.72 9.74
N TRP A 40 9.96 3.70 9.63
CA TRP A 40 8.59 3.45 9.16
C TRP A 40 8.57 2.98 7.69
N LEU A 41 9.34 3.61 6.81
CA LEU A 41 9.47 3.21 5.42
C LEU A 41 9.96 1.76 5.28
N LEU A 42 10.94 1.36 6.09
CA LEU A 42 11.44 -0.02 6.13
C LEU A 42 10.37 -1.01 6.59
N ILE A 43 9.61 -0.67 7.64
CA ILE A 43 8.52 -1.52 8.15
C ILE A 43 7.39 -1.62 7.11
N ALA A 44 7.03 -0.51 6.46
CA ALA A 44 6.01 -0.49 5.41
C ALA A 44 6.45 -1.32 4.19
N ALA A 45 7.69 -1.15 3.73
CA ALA A 45 8.26 -1.93 2.63
C ALA A 45 8.34 -3.42 2.97
N GLY A 46 8.77 -3.76 4.20
CA GLY A 46 8.80 -5.14 4.69
C GLY A 46 7.42 -5.77 4.79
N ALA A 47 6.42 -5.05 5.32
CA ALA A 47 5.05 -5.54 5.44
C ALA A 47 4.40 -5.77 4.06
N SER A 48 4.60 -4.87 3.11
CA SER A 48 4.13 -5.07 1.74
C SER A 48 4.86 -6.24 1.07
N ALA A 49 6.18 -6.37 1.22
CA ALA A 49 6.92 -7.53 0.71
C ALA A 49 6.43 -8.85 1.33
N LEU A 50 6.09 -8.87 2.63
CA LEU A 50 5.48 -10.02 3.31
C LEU A 50 4.10 -10.36 2.73
N GLY A 51 3.26 -9.37 2.43
CA GLY A 51 1.97 -9.59 1.78
C GLY A 51 2.10 -10.25 0.40
N ALA A 52 3.11 -9.87 -0.38
CA ALA A 52 3.42 -10.51 -1.66
C ALA A 52 3.98 -11.95 -1.46
N LEU A 53 4.84 -12.14 -0.45
CA LEU A 53 5.45 -13.42 -0.12
C LEU A 53 4.41 -14.47 0.30
N ILE A 54 3.43 -14.08 1.12
CA ILE A 54 2.32 -14.96 1.57
C ILE A 54 1.52 -15.50 0.37
N CYS A 55 1.40 -14.72 -0.70
CA CYS A 55 0.70 -15.12 -1.92
C CYS A 55 1.56 -15.96 -2.88
N LEU A 56 2.79 -16.31 -2.49
CA LEU A 56 3.78 -17.01 -3.34
C LEU A 56 4.02 -16.27 -4.66
N ALA A 57 4.08 -14.93 -4.60
CA ALA A 57 4.35 -14.07 -5.74
C ALA A 57 5.76 -14.35 -6.31
N HIS A 58 5.98 -13.96 -7.57
CA HIS A 58 7.30 -14.08 -8.18
C HIS A 58 8.34 -13.27 -7.36
N PRO A 59 9.60 -13.73 -7.20
CA PRO A 59 10.63 -13.00 -6.46
C PRO A 59 10.80 -11.54 -6.91
N ILE A 60 10.56 -11.28 -8.20
CA ILE A 60 10.61 -9.94 -8.78
C ILE A 60 9.48 -9.06 -8.24
N THR A 61 8.27 -9.61 -8.08
CA THR A 61 7.11 -8.89 -7.51
C THR A 61 7.34 -8.51 -6.04
N ILE A 62 8.08 -9.34 -5.28
CA ILE A 62 8.46 -9.02 -3.89
C ILE A 62 9.41 -7.82 -3.88
N LEU A 63 10.42 -7.80 -4.75
CA LEU A 63 11.34 -6.67 -4.89
C LEU A 63 10.62 -5.40 -5.35
N VAL A 64 9.70 -5.50 -6.32
CA VAL A 64 8.88 -4.37 -6.77
C VAL A 64 8.03 -3.83 -5.63
N SER A 65 7.40 -4.70 -4.83
CA SER A 65 6.57 -4.27 -3.69
C SER A 65 7.39 -3.55 -2.62
N PHE A 66 8.62 -4.00 -2.38
CA PHE A 66 9.55 -3.36 -1.45
C PHE A 66 10.00 -1.97 -1.93
N LEU A 67 10.37 -1.84 -3.22
CA LEU A 67 10.79 -0.58 -3.82
C LEU A 67 9.63 0.40 -4.05
N ALA A 68 8.42 -0.12 -4.27
CA ALA A 68 7.22 0.67 -4.48
C ALA A 68 6.70 1.30 -3.19
N ALA A 69 6.99 0.75 -2.01
CA ALA A 69 6.54 1.31 -0.73
C ALA A 69 7.04 2.74 -0.47
N PRO A 70 8.35 3.06 -0.61
CA PRO A 70 8.82 4.44 -0.54
C PRO A 70 8.20 5.38 -1.58
N ILE A 71 7.94 4.86 -2.79
CA ILE A 71 7.34 5.62 -3.89
C ILE A 71 5.85 5.90 -3.62
N SER A 72 5.16 4.96 -2.97
CA SER A 72 3.76 5.09 -2.58
C SER A 72 3.58 6.15 -1.50
N THR A 73 4.52 6.27 -0.55
CA THR A 73 4.52 7.35 0.44
C THR A 73 4.60 8.74 -0.20
N LEU A 74 5.33 8.89 -1.32
CA LEU A 74 5.42 10.16 -2.06
C LEU A 74 4.12 10.53 -2.79
N SER A 75 3.24 9.56 -3.07
CA SER A 75 1.99 9.82 -3.79
C SER A 75 0.84 8.94 -3.27
N PRO A 76 -0.15 9.54 -2.60
CA PRO A 76 -1.30 8.82 -2.05
C PRO A 76 -2.15 8.10 -3.12
N VAL A 77 -1.98 8.49 -4.38
CA VAL A 77 -2.70 7.91 -5.53
C VAL A 77 -2.08 6.58 -5.97
N LEU A 78 -0.77 6.38 -5.75
CA LEU A 78 -0.07 5.18 -6.20
C LEU A 78 0.04 4.18 -5.05
N ALA A 79 -0.98 3.35 -4.85
CA ALA A 79 -0.92 2.30 -3.84
C ALA A 79 0.04 1.18 -4.25
N VAL A 80 0.82 0.68 -3.28
CA VAL A 80 1.81 -0.41 -3.47
C VAL A 80 1.22 -1.64 -4.18
N GLY A 81 -0.05 -1.96 -3.92
CA GLY A 81 -0.73 -3.10 -4.53
C GLY A 81 -0.85 -3.02 -6.05
N TRP A 82 -0.95 -1.82 -6.64
CA TRP A 82 -0.98 -1.67 -8.10
C TRP A 82 0.34 -2.08 -8.73
N PHE A 83 1.46 -1.66 -8.14
CA PHE A 83 2.79 -2.04 -8.62
C PHE A 83 3.03 -3.55 -8.50
N ALA A 84 2.65 -4.13 -7.37
CA ALA A 84 2.74 -5.58 -7.14
C ALA A 84 1.88 -6.38 -8.13
N GLY A 85 0.64 -5.93 -8.35
CA GLY A 85 -0.28 -6.56 -9.30
C GLY A 85 0.18 -6.45 -10.74
N LEU A 86 0.63 -5.26 -11.17
CA LEU A 86 1.14 -5.04 -12.52
C LEU A 86 2.41 -5.83 -12.79
N SER A 87 3.35 -5.89 -11.85
CA SER A 87 4.56 -6.68 -12.04
C SER A 87 4.24 -8.17 -12.12
N GLU A 88 3.36 -8.69 -11.27
CA GLU A 88 2.98 -10.11 -11.34
C GLU A 88 2.25 -10.44 -12.65
N ALA A 89 1.32 -9.59 -13.10
CA ALA A 89 0.62 -9.77 -14.38
C ALA A 89 1.55 -9.72 -15.58
N TYR A 90 2.63 -8.92 -15.50
CA TYR A 90 3.64 -8.84 -16.55
C TYR A 90 4.47 -10.11 -16.64
N PHE A 91 4.95 -10.65 -15.50
CA PHE A 91 5.78 -11.85 -15.46
C PHE A 91 4.99 -13.16 -15.61
N ARG A 92 3.76 -13.21 -15.09
CA ARG A 92 2.81 -14.32 -15.27
C ARG A 92 1.67 -13.85 -16.16
N LYS A 93 1.85 -14.02 -17.48
CA LYS A 93 0.83 -13.67 -18.48
C LYS A 93 -0.54 -14.25 -18.08
N ALA A 94 -1.50 -13.36 -17.86
CA ALA A 94 -2.89 -13.71 -17.67
C ALA A 94 -3.44 -14.34 -18.95
N THR A 95 -3.91 -15.58 -18.87
CA THR A 95 -4.44 -16.32 -20.02
C THR A 95 -5.93 -16.02 -20.18
N VAL A 96 -6.46 -16.02 -21.40
CA VAL A 96 -7.91 -15.79 -21.63
C VAL A 96 -8.77 -16.90 -20.98
N ALA A 97 -8.23 -18.13 -20.89
CA ALA A 97 -8.87 -19.23 -20.17
C ALA A 97 -9.04 -18.96 -18.66
N ASP A 98 -8.15 -18.17 -18.07
CA ASP A 98 -8.20 -17.81 -16.65
C ASP A 98 -9.40 -16.89 -16.35
N PHE A 99 -9.83 -16.06 -17.32
CA PHE A 99 -10.99 -15.17 -17.17
C PHE A 99 -12.31 -15.94 -17.11
N ASN A 100 -12.45 -17.01 -17.91
CA ASN A 100 -13.68 -17.81 -17.94
C ASN A 100 -13.90 -18.60 -16.64
N ASN A 101 -12.82 -18.98 -15.95
CA ASN A 101 -12.88 -19.76 -14.70
C ASN A 101 -12.97 -18.90 -13.42
N ILE A 102 -12.97 -17.56 -13.53
CA ILE A 102 -12.98 -16.63 -12.37
C ILE A 102 -14.12 -16.94 -11.38
N ASN A 103 -15.34 -17.21 -11.88
CA ASN A 103 -16.52 -17.39 -11.03
C ASN A 103 -16.45 -18.65 -10.15
N ASP A 104 -15.83 -19.73 -10.64
CA ASP A 104 -15.70 -20.96 -9.88
C ASP A 104 -14.41 -21.02 -9.05
N ASP A 105 -13.36 -20.33 -9.49
CA ASP A 105 -12.08 -20.27 -8.76
C ASP A 105 -12.10 -19.25 -7.62
N SER A 106 -12.97 -18.24 -7.64
CA SER A 106 -13.12 -17.24 -6.57
C SER A 106 -13.69 -17.83 -5.26
N LYS A 107 -14.31 -19.01 -5.29
CA LYS A 107 -14.97 -19.63 -4.12
C LYS A 107 -13.98 -20.25 -3.12
N SER A 108 -12.71 -20.41 -3.50
CA SER A 108 -11.69 -21.01 -2.64
C SER A 108 -10.34 -20.31 -2.77
N ILE A 109 -9.76 -19.90 -1.65
CA ILE A 109 -8.46 -19.21 -1.58
C ILE A 109 -7.35 -20.02 -2.27
N ARG A 110 -7.40 -21.36 -2.18
CA ARG A 110 -6.43 -22.25 -2.84
C ARG A 110 -6.58 -22.24 -4.36
N LYS A 111 -7.82 -22.14 -4.89
CA LYS A 111 -8.08 -22.06 -6.34
C LYS A 111 -7.73 -20.66 -6.87
N ALA A 112 -8.02 -19.61 -6.10
CA ALA A 112 -7.60 -18.26 -6.40
C ALA A 112 -6.07 -18.14 -6.56
N LEU A 113 -5.28 -18.87 -5.75
CA LEU A 113 -3.83 -18.92 -5.88
C LEU A 113 -3.32 -19.75 -7.07
N LYS A 114 -4.15 -20.61 -7.67
CA LYS A 114 -3.78 -21.46 -8.82
C LYS A 114 -4.00 -20.73 -10.14
N ASN A 115 -5.00 -19.87 -10.21
CA ASN A 115 -5.33 -19.04 -11.36
C ASN A 115 -4.49 -17.75 -11.35
N ASN A 116 -3.83 -17.42 -12.46
CA ASN A 116 -2.88 -16.30 -12.51
C ASN A 116 -3.55 -14.93 -12.30
N ILE A 117 -4.80 -14.75 -12.73
CA ILE A 117 -5.55 -13.50 -12.58
C ILE A 117 -5.97 -13.30 -11.13
N LEU A 118 -6.61 -14.30 -10.55
CA LEU A 118 -7.06 -14.25 -9.16
C LEU A 118 -5.89 -14.13 -8.18
N ARG A 119 -4.77 -14.79 -8.47
CA ARG A 119 -3.52 -14.64 -7.70
C ARG A 119 -3.01 -13.22 -7.74
N THR A 120 -2.99 -12.59 -8.91
CA THR A 120 -2.54 -11.19 -9.06
C THR A 120 -3.41 -10.23 -8.25
N LEU A 121 -4.73 -10.39 -8.32
CA LEU A 121 -5.69 -9.65 -7.51
C LEU A 121 -5.47 -9.89 -6.01
N LEU A 122 -5.23 -11.14 -5.61
CA LEU A 122 -4.97 -11.49 -4.22
C LEU A 122 -3.67 -10.87 -3.70
N ILE A 123 -2.61 -10.85 -4.51
CA ILE A 123 -1.34 -10.16 -4.18
C ILE A 123 -1.59 -8.67 -3.96
N MET A 124 -2.31 -8.02 -4.89
CA MET A 124 -2.67 -6.61 -4.79
C MET A 124 -3.46 -6.33 -3.51
N LEU A 125 -4.45 -7.16 -3.19
CA LEU A 125 -5.23 -7.02 -1.97
C LEU A 125 -4.38 -7.22 -0.71
N MET A 126 -3.58 -8.29 -0.64
CA MET A 126 -2.75 -8.57 0.54
C MET A 126 -1.71 -7.47 0.78
N THR A 127 -0.97 -7.07 -0.25
CA THR A 127 0.03 -6.00 -0.14
C THR A 127 -0.58 -4.67 0.34
N SER A 128 -1.78 -4.33 -0.16
CA SER A 128 -2.53 -3.16 0.32
C SER A 128 -3.02 -3.30 1.75
N LEU A 129 -3.49 -4.48 2.18
CA LEU A 129 -3.92 -4.72 3.56
C LEU A 129 -2.76 -4.58 4.55
N PHE A 130 -1.61 -5.22 4.27
CA PHE A 130 -0.42 -5.10 5.11
C PHE A 130 0.08 -3.66 5.20
N SER A 131 0.09 -2.92 4.09
CA SER A 131 0.43 -1.49 4.07
C SER A 131 -0.53 -0.64 4.92
N SER A 132 -1.83 -0.93 4.85
CA SER A 132 -2.83 -0.23 5.67
C SER A 132 -2.63 -0.47 7.16
N ILE A 133 -2.28 -1.69 7.58
CA ILE A 133 -2.02 -2.02 8.99
C ILE A 133 -0.84 -1.18 9.51
N VAL A 134 0.27 -1.13 8.76
CA VAL A 134 1.44 -0.33 9.14
C VAL A 134 1.10 1.16 9.24
N THR A 135 0.29 1.66 8.30
CA THR A 135 -0.14 3.07 8.30
C THR A 135 -0.97 3.41 9.54
N ILE A 136 -1.88 2.52 9.96
CA ILE A 136 -2.68 2.70 11.17
C ILE A 136 -1.78 2.75 12.41
N LEU A 137 -0.86 1.79 12.55
CA LEU A 137 0.09 1.74 13.67
C LEU A 137 0.94 3.01 13.74
N PHE A 138 1.49 3.44 12.59
CA PHE A 138 2.29 4.66 12.50
C PHE A 138 1.47 5.91 12.83
N SER A 139 0.22 5.98 12.37
CA SER A 139 -0.64 7.12 12.67
C SER A 139 -0.90 7.27 14.17
N PHE A 140 -1.05 6.17 14.92
CA PHE A 140 -1.14 6.22 16.38
C PHE A 140 0.14 6.77 17.03
N ASP A 141 1.32 6.33 16.56
CA ASP A 141 2.59 6.83 17.05
C ASP A 141 2.78 8.33 16.78
N VAL A 142 2.41 8.80 15.59
CA VAL A 142 2.48 10.22 15.22
C VAL A 142 1.57 11.08 16.11
N VAL A 143 0.33 10.65 16.35
CA VAL A 143 -0.60 11.38 17.24
C VAL A 143 -0.06 11.44 18.67
N ARG A 144 0.51 10.34 19.18
CA ARG A 144 1.12 10.32 20.51
C ARG A 144 2.28 11.31 20.62
N GLN A 145 3.15 11.37 19.61
CA GLN A 145 4.29 12.31 19.58
C GLN A 145 3.82 13.77 19.52
N PHE A 146 2.80 14.05 18.73
CA PHE A 146 2.21 15.39 18.65
C PHE A 146 1.66 15.85 20.00
N ILE A 147 0.95 14.99 20.73
CA ILE A 147 0.45 15.28 22.09
C ILE A 147 1.63 15.56 23.02
N ILE A 148 2.68 14.73 23.00
CA ILE A 148 3.85 14.93 23.87
C ILE A 148 4.54 16.28 23.59
N GLN A 149 4.71 16.67 22.32
CA GLN A 149 5.28 17.97 21.96
C GLN A 149 4.40 19.17 22.32
N LEU A 150 3.08 18.99 22.40
CA LEU A 150 2.16 20.06 22.77
C LEU A 150 2.16 20.32 24.29
N PHE A 151 2.42 19.29 25.09
CA PHE A 151 2.38 19.34 26.55
C PHE A 151 3.76 19.39 27.23
N ALA A 152 4.86 19.35 26.45
CA ALA A 152 6.24 19.54 26.91
C ALA A 152 6.73 20.96 26.57
#